data_AF-A0A0X3NYK3-F1
#
_entry.id   AF-A0A0X3NYK3-F1
#
_cell.length_a   1.000
_cell.length_b   1.000
_cell.length_c   1.000
_cell.angle_alpha   90.00
_cell.angle_beta   90.00
_cell.angle_gamma   90.00
#
_symmetry.space_group_name_H-M   'P 1'
#
loop_
_entity.id
_entity.type
_entity.pdbx_description
1 polymer ?
#
loop_
_entity_poly.entity_id
_entity_poly.type
_entity_poly.pdbx_seq_one_letter_code
_entity_poly.pdbx_strand_id
1 'polypeptide(L)'
;MTFTPSKPPSVNGRQSTDDRCTPAKPTIYKASELLKNNRVSLSSLDKAELTSNPSVYYYGQNMKKDITRRLQTRTFTDRKAAKDSAYNVIPHNHIAFRYEVLRSLGQGSFGNVVFAFDHKEQRHVAVKVVRSDIRFTNQAHEEINILERLRRFNP
;
A
#
# COMPACT_ATOMS: atom_id res chain seq x y z
N MET A 1 -59.70 36.12 2.91
CA MET A 1 -58.81 35.01 2.50
C MET A 1 -57.63 35.63 1.76
N THR A 2 -56.51 35.82 2.45
CA THR A 2 -55.32 36.54 1.96
C THR A 2 -54.21 35.54 1.70
N PHE A 3 -53.80 35.41 0.44
CA PHE A 3 -52.69 34.57 -0.01
C PHE A 3 -51.35 35.30 0.22
N THR A 4 -50.44 34.69 0.97
CA THR A 4 -49.02 35.12 1.05
C THR A 4 -48.20 34.29 0.05
N PRO A 5 -47.24 34.89 -0.69
CA PRO A 5 -46.37 34.13 -1.58
C PRO A 5 -45.16 33.57 -0.81
N SER A 6 -44.89 32.28 -1.01
CA SER A 6 -43.73 31.55 -0.50
C SER A 6 -42.43 31.97 -1.21
N LYS A 7 -41.38 32.20 -0.42
CA LYS A 7 -40.01 32.53 -0.84
C LYS A 7 -39.36 31.39 -1.64
N PRO A 8 -38.63 31.65 -2.75
CA PRO A 8 -37.92 30.61 -3.49
C PRO A 8 -36.66 30.13 -2.74
N PRO A 9 -36.21 28.88 -2.97
CA PRO A 9 -35.04 28.33 -2.30
C PRO A 9 -33.75 29.00 -2.81
N SER A 10 -32.86 29.29 -1.87
CA SER A 10 -31.53 29.86 -2.09
C SER A 10 -30.65 28.85 -2.85
N VAL A 11 -30.32 29.16 -4.11
CA VAL A 11 -29.35 28.40 -4.90
C VAL A 11 -27.96 28.71 -4.36
N ASN A 12 -27.44 27.85 -3.48
CA ASN A 12 -26.05 27.90 -3.06
C ASN A 12 -25.17 27.38 -4.20
N GLY A 13 -24.44 28.31 -4.83
CA GLY A 13 -23.40 28.01 -5.80
C GLY A 13 -22.35 27.09 -5.21
N ARG A 14 -22.30 25.85 -5.68
CA ARG A 14 -21.11 25.02 -5.57
C ARG A 14 -20.16 25.48 -6.66
N GLN A 15 -19.24 26.38 -6.30
CA GLN A 15 -18.04 26.60 -7.08
C GLN A 15 -17.32 25.25 -7.16
N SER A 16 -17.25 24.69 -8.36
CA SER A 16 -16.33 23.61 -8.68
C SER A 16 -14.92 24.16 -8.51
N THR A 17 -14.24 23.78 -7.43
CA THR A 17 -12.78 23.94 -7.38
C THR A 17 -12.21 22.86 -8.28
N ASP A 18 -11.99 23.25 -9.53
CA ASP A 18 -11.01 22.61 -10.40
C ASP A 18 -9.62 22.86 -9.78
N ASP A 19 -9.31 22.10 -8.73
CA ASP A 19 -8.03 22.13 -8.05
C ASP A 19 -7.03 21.37 -8.91
N ARG A 20 -6.42 22.13 -9.82
CA ARG A 20 -5.16 21.88 -10.51
C ARG A 20 -4.33 20.79 -9.81
N CYS A 21 -4.26 19.62 -10.44
CA CYS A 21 -3.48 18.47 -10.02
C CYS A 21 -1.98 18.76 -10.16
N THR A 22 -1.41 19.56 -9.25
CA THR A 22 0.04 19.53 -9.02
C THR A 22 0.35 18.30 -8.16
N PRO A 23 1.26 17.41 -8.58
CA PRO A 23 1.63 16.26 -7.76
C PRO A 23 2.20 16.77 -6.44
N ALA A 24 1.55 16.41 -5.33
CA ALA A 24 2.03 16.75 -4.00
C ALA A 24 3.44 16.18 -3.81
N LYS A 25 4.35 16.96 -3.22
CA LYS A 25 5.71 16.48 -2.95
C LYS A 25 5.62 15.26 -2.01
N PRO A 26 6.42 14.21 -2.24
CA PRO A 26 6.37 13.00 -1.41
C PRO A 26 6.82 13.31 0.02
N THR A 27 6.02 12.89 1.00
CA THR A 27 6.37 12.99 2.42
C THR A 27 7.42 11.93 2.76
N ILE A 28 8.48 12.33 3.46
CA ILE A 28 9.55 11.44 3.91
C ILE A 28 9.59 11.45 5.43
N TYR A 29 9.51 10.27 6.03
CA TYR A 29 9.61 10.04 7.47
C TYR A 29 10.99 9.51 7.83
N LYS A 30 11.47 9.89 9.01
CA LYS A 30 12.71 9.33 9.57
C LYS A 30 12.39 8.01 10.27
N ALA A 31 13.10 6.94 9.90
CA ALA A 31 12.95 5.63 10.54
C ALA A 31 13.12 5.70 12.07
N SER A 32 14.10 6.48 12.56
CA SER A 32 14.35 6.65 14.00
C SER A 32 13.19 7.30 14.77
N GLU A 33 12.38 8.13 14.10
CA GLU A 33 11.20 8.75 14.69
C GLU A 33 10.04 7.76 14.78
N LEU A 34 9.85 6.95 13.73
CA LEU A 34 8.84 5.90 13.72
C LEU A 34 9.11 4.82 14.77
N LEU A 35 10.38 4.43 14.96
CA LEU A 35 10.77 3.46 15.99
C LEU A 35 10.49 3.94 17.42
N LYS A 36 10.54 5.26 17.67
CA LYS A 36 10.23 5.87 18.97
C LYS A 36 8.73 6.12 19.16
N ASN A 37 7.95 6.08 18.08
CA ASN A 37 6.54 6.44 18.12
C ASN A 37 5.66 5.25 18.55
N ASN A 38 5.29 5.22 19.83
CA ASN A 38 4.42 4.18 20.40
C ASN A 38 3.00 4.13 19.80
N ARG A 39 2.60 5.13 19.00
CA ARG A 39 1.30 5.12 18.30
C ARG A 39 1.31 4.24 17.04
N VAL A 40 2.49 3.89 16.53
CA VAL A 40 2.63 3.05 15.34
C VAL A 40 2.85 1.61 15.79
N SER A 41 1.98 0.70 15.35
CA SER A 41 2.14 -0.73 15.62
C SER A 41 3.09 -1.33 14.58
N LEU A 42 4.37 -1.46 14.96
CA LEU A 42 5.40 -2.09 14.12
C LEU A 42 5.70 -3.50 14.62
N SER A 43 5.73 -4.47 13.70
CA SER A 43 6.16 -5.84 14.00
C SER A 43 7.68 -5.91 14.26
N SER A 44 8.16 -7.05 14.75
CA SER A 44 9.61 -7.26 14.92
C SER A 44 10.37 -7.20 13.59
N LEU A 45 9.78 -7.71 12.50
CA LEU A 45 10.35 -7.62 11.16
C LEU A 45 10.41 -6.16 10.68
N ASP A 46 9.34 -5.40 10.87
CA ASP A 46 9.29 -3.98 10.50
C ASP A 46 10.41 -3.18 11.18
N LYS A 47 10.68 -3.46 12.47
CA LYS A 47 11.76 -2.78 13.21
C LYS A 47 13.14 -3.12 12.63
N ALA A 48 13.38 -4.38 12.27
CA ALA A 48 14.62 -4.80 11.63
C ALA A 48 14.79 -4.14 10.25
N GLU A 49 13.74 -4.11 9.44
CA GLU A 49 13.73 -3.45 8.13
C GLU A 49 14.03 -1.95 8.23
N LEU A 50 13.38 -1.24 9.15
CA LEU A 50 13.60 0.19 9.41
C LEU A 50 15.03 0.50 9.87
N THR A 51 15.69 -0.46 10.51
CA THR A 51 17.09 -0.31 10.92
C THR A 51 18.02 -0.39 9.70
N SER A 52 17.70 -1.23 8.73
CA SER A 52 18.47 -1.39 7.48
C SER A 52 18.19 -0.32 6.42
N ASN A 53 16.95 0.18 6.35
CA ASN A 53 16.48 1.09 5.31
C ASN A 53 15.83 2.35 5.93
N PRO A 54 16.53 3.50 5.97
CA PRO A 54 16.06 4.66 6.72
C PRO A 54 14.99 5.50 6.00
N SER A 55 14.83 5.33 4.68
CA SER A 55 13.89 6.12 3.87
C SER A 55 12.49 5.53 3.93
N VAL A 56 11.62 6.16 4.71
CA VAL A 56 10.21 5.75 4.85
C VAL A 56 9.32 6.78 4.18
N TYR A 57 8.45 6.32 3.29
CA TYR A 57 7.44 7.15 2.61
C TYR A 57 6.02 6.81 3.08
N TYR A 58 5.78 5.56 3.47
CA TYR A 58 4.49 5.08 3.95
C TYR A 58 4.67 3.93 4.92
N TYR A 59 4.02 3.97 6.09
CA TYR A 59 4.14 2.94 7.13
C TYR A 59 2.80 2.33 7.53
N GLY A 60 1.75 2.50 6.72
CA GLY A 60 0.43 1.96 7.02
C GLY A 60 -0.47 2.89 7.84
N GLN A 61 -0.22 4.21 7.84
CA GLN A 61 -1.01 5.15 8.65
C GLN A 61 -2.53 5.15 8.36
N ASN A 62 -2.93 4.68 7.17
CA ASN A 62 -4.34 4.59 6.76
C ASN A 62 -4.98 3.21 7.02
N MET A 63 -4.25 2.29 7.66
CA MET A 63 -4.77 0.95 7.94
C MET A 63 -5.89 1.00 8.99
N LYS A 64 -7.00 0.31 8.72
CA LYS A 64 -8.12 0.26 9.66
C LYS A 64 -7.72 -0.51 10.92
N LYS A 65 -7.93 0.10 12.10
CA LYS A 65 -7.57 -0.47 13.42
C LYS A 65 -8.14 -1.87 13.66
N ASP A 66 -9.35 -2.15 13.16
CA ASP A 66 -9.97 -3.48 13.30
C ASP A 66 -9.24 -4.57 12.52
N ILE A 67 -8.66 -4.21 11.37
CA ILE A 67 -7.82 -5.12 10.59
C ILE A 67 -6.52 -5.39 11.35
N THR A 68 -5.87 -4.35 11.89
CA THR A 68 -4.65 -4.49 12.72
C THR A 68 -4.89 -5.43 13.90
N ARG A 69 -6.02 -5.29 14.60
CA ARG A 69 -6.42 -6.16 15.72
C ARG A 69 -6.61 -7.60 15.27
N ARG A 70 -7.30 -7.83 14.14
CA ARG A 70 -7.50 -9.18 13.59
C ARG A 70 -6.18 -9.85 13.22
N LEU A 71 -5.24 -9.13 12.60
CA LEU A 71 -3.94 -9.68 12.24
C LEU A 71 -3.14 -10.12 13.46
N GLN A 72 -3.16 -9.33 14.54
CA GLN A 72 -2.54 -9.69 15.81
C GLN A 72 -3.17 -10.94 16.44
N THR A 73 -4.48 -11.15 16.28
CA THR A 73 -5.16 -12.35 16.79
C THR A 73 -4.98 -13.59 15.91
N ARG A 74 -4.81 -13.42 14.59
CA ARG A 74 -4.65 -14.56 13.65
C ARG A 74 -3.34 -15.32 13.81
N THR A 75 -2.30 -14.68 14.35
CA THR A 75 -1.04 -15.37 14.68
C THR A 75 -1.22 -16.45 15.76
N PHE A 76 -2.28 -16.37 16.57
CA PHE A 76 -2.51 -17.29 17.70
C PHE A 76 -3.33 -18.54 17.37
N THR A 77 -4.23 -18.50 16.38
CA THR A 77 -5.21 -19.59 16.15
C THR A 77 -5.05 -20.34 14.82
N ASP A 78 -4.32 -19.78 13.86
CA ASP A 78 -4.32 -20.27 12.46
C ASP A 78 -2.97 -20.86 12.02
N ARG A 79 -2.28 -21.59 12.92
CA ARG A 79 -1.06 -22.37 12.56
C ARG A 79 -1.35 -23.46 11.52
N LYS A 80 -2.62 -23.74 11.20
CA LYS A 80 -3.06 -24.71 10.19
C LYS A 80 -3.12 -24.14 8.76
N ALA A 81 -2.91 -22.84 8.58
CA ALA A 81 -2.80 -22.18 7.27
C ALA A 81 -1.35 -22.07 6.73
N ALA A 82 -0.37 -22.64 7.44
CA ALA A 82 1.06 -22.61 7.08
C ALA A 82 1.44 -23.32 5.76
N LYS A 83 0.45 -23.76 4.96
CA LYS A 83 0.67 -24.48 3.70
C LYS A 83 0.62 -23.58 2.47
N ASP A 84 -0.01 -22.40 2.56
CA ASP A 84 0.01 -21.42 1.48
C ASP A 84 1.07 -20.35 1.76
N SER A 85 2.21 -20.44 1.07
CA SER A 85 3.27 -19.43 1.05
C SER A 85 2.88 -18.15 0.29
N ALA A 86 1.59 -17.92 0.10
CA ALA A 86 1.04 -16.78 -0.62
C ALA A 86 0.96 -15.54 0.28
N TYR A 87 1.16 -14.37 -0.31
CA TYR A 87 1.11 -13.12 0.40
C TYR A 87 -0.33 -12.79 0.84
N ASN A 88 -0.52 -12.52 2.13
CA ASN A 88 -1.81 -12.07 2.64
C ASN A 88 -2.03 -10.60 2.29
N VAL A 89 -2.78 -10.34 1.21
CA VAL A 89 -3.07 -8.98 0.73
C VAL A 89 -3.98 -8.27 1.70
N ILE A 90 -3.48 -7.19 2.32
CA ILE A 90 -4.23 -6.38 3.27
C ILE A 90 -4.32 -4.95 2.76
N PRO A 91 -5.52 -4.41 2.50
CA PRO A 91 -5.69 -3.02 2.08
C PRO A 91 -5.10 -2.03 3.08
N HIS A 92 -4.48 -0.99 2.55
CA HIS A 92 -3.74 0.08 3.22
C HIS A 92 -2.51 -0.36 4.03
N ASN A 93 -2.08 -1.62 3.90
CA ASN A 93 -0.81 -2.05 4.47
C ASN A 93 0.37 -1.49 3.66
N HIS A 94 1.55 -1.38 4.29
CA HIS A 94 2.77 -0.99 3.60
C HIS A 94 3.47 -2.19 2.94
N ILE A 95 4.22 -1.91 1.88
CA ILE A 95 5.27 -2.78 1.33
C ILE A 95 6.55 -1.96 1.24
N ALA A 96 7.63 -2.47 1.86
CA ALA A 96 8.96 -1.86 1.87
C ALA A 96 8.95 -0.36 2.27
N PHE A 97 8.06 0.00 3.20
CA PHE A 97 7.87 1.38 3.69
C PHE A 97 7.63 2.44 2.60
N ARG A 98 7.15 2.03 1.42
CA ARG A 98 7.00 2.92 0.25
C ARG A 98 5.65 2.79 -0.43
N TYR A 99 5.20 1.56 -0.63
CA TYR A 99 3.97 1.31 -1.38
C TYR A 99 2.79 1.11 -0.43
N GLU A 100 1.67 1.75 -0.73
CA GLU A 100 0.39 1.51 -0.06
C GLU A 100 -0.43 0.53 -0.89
N VAL A 101 -0.78 -0.62 -0.32
CA VAL A 101 -1.65 -1.60 -0.98
C VAL A 101 -3.07 -1.04 -1.04
N LEU A 102 -3.67 -0.94 -2.22
CA LEU A 102 -5.05 -0.46 -2.37
C LEU A 102 -6.02 -1.63 -2.56
N ARG A 103 -5.75 -2.51 -3.53
CA ARG A 103 -6.57 -3.71 -3.81
C ARG A 103 -5.77 -4.79 -4.53
N SER A 104 -6.27 -6.03 -4.51
CA SER A 104 -5.72 -7.10 -5.36
C SER A 104 -6.07 -6.85 -6.83
N LEU A 105 -5.10 -7.10 -7.73
CA LEU A 105 -5.30 -7.14 -9.19
C LEU A 105 -5.40 -8.57 -9.71
N GLY A 106 -4.67 -9.51 -9.09
CA GLY A 106 -4.68 -10.91 -9.51
C GLY A 106 -3.93 -11.82 -8.54
N GLN A 107 -4.28 -13.10 -8.60
CA GLN A 107 -3.62 -14.17 -7.85
C GLN A 107 -3.37 -15.35 -8.79
N GLY A 108 -2.17 -15.92 -8.72
CA GLY A 108 -1.78 -17.06 -9.55
C GLY A 108 -0.78 -17.97 -8.84
N SER A 109 -0.27 -18.96 -9.58
CA SER A 109 0.79 -19.87 -9.11
C SER A 109 2.05 -19.11 -8.67
N PHE A 110 2.42 -18.06 -9.41
CA PHE A 110 3.60 -17.24 -9.14
C PHE A 110 3.47 -16.32 -7.91
N GLY A 111 2.25 -16.04 -7.43
CA GLY A 111 2.01 -15.15 -6.30
C GLY A 111 0.83 -14.21 -6.50
N ASN A 112 0.95 -13.01 -5.95
CA ASN A 112 -0.10 -11.99 -5.94
C ASN A 112 0.36 -10.75 -6.72
N VAL A 113 -0.56 -10.12 -7.44
CA VAL A 113 -0.35 -8.80 -8.02
C VAL A 113 -1.33 -7.85 -7.36
N VAL A 114 -0.84 -6.75 -6.80
CA VAL A 114 -1.65 -5.75 -6.12
C VAL A 114 -1.57 -4.41 -6.83
N PHE A 115 -2.69 -3.69 -6.83
CA PHE A 115 -2.74 -2.28 -7.17
C PHE A 115 -2.28 -1.50 -5.94
N ALA A 116 -1.21 -0.73 -6.10
CA ALA A 116 -0.61 0.02 -5.02
C ALA A 116 -0.32 1.46 -5.43
N PHE A 117 -0.22 2.35 -4.45
CA PHE A 117 0.26 3.70 -4.64
C PHE A 117 1.72 3.81 -4.21
N ASP A 118 2.58 4.30 -5.10
CA ASP A 118 3.97 4.59 -4.82
C ASP A 118 4.09 5.99 -4.21
N HIS A 119 4.33 6.06 -2.89
CA HIS A 119 4.45 7.34 -2.18
C HIS A 119 5.76 8.08 -2.48
N LYS A 120 6.76 7.45 -3.11
CA LYS A 120 7.98 8.14 -3.55
C LYS A 120 7.75 8.89 -4.86
N GLU A 121 7.20 8.19 -5.85
CA GLU A 121 7.01 8.73 -7.22
C GLU A 121 5.60 9.31 -7.44
N GLN A 122 4.73 9.24 -6.42
CA GLN A 122 3.37 9.79 -6.42
C GLN A 122 2.51 9.26 -7.58
N ARG A 123 2.57 7.95 -7.83
CA ARG A 123 1.84 7.30 -8.94
C ARG A 123 1.31 5.92 -8.56
N HIS A 124 0.28 5.50 -9.28
CA HIS A 124 -0.26 4.15 -9.16
C HIS A 124 0.63 3.13 -9.88
N VAL A 125 0.81 1.96 -9.28
CA VAL A 125 1.66 0.88 -9.78
C VAL A 125 1.01 -0.49 -9.57
N ALA A 126 1.42 -1.46 -10.37
CA ALA A 126 1.19 -2.87 -10.09
C ALA A 126 2.43 -3.43 -9.37
N VAL A 127 2.24 -4.02 -8.19
CA VAL A 127 3.33 -4.67 -7.44
C VAL A 127 3.09 -6.17 -7.46
N LYS A 128 4.04 -6.92 -8.02
CA LYS A 128 4.05 -8.39 -8.03
C LYS A 128 4.79 -8.89 -6.79
N VAL A 129 4.07 -9.57 -5.89
CA VAL A 129 4.63 -10.21 -4.70
C VAL A 129 4.76 -11.70 -5.00
N VAL A 130 6.00 -12.15 -5.18
CA VAL A 130 6.34 -13.55 -5.48
C VAL A 130 6.31 -14.38 -4.19
N ARG A 131 5.82 -15.62 -4.28
CA ARG A 131 5.77 -16.54 -3.14
C ARG A 131 7.18 -16.81 -2.59
N SER A 132 7.29 -16.98 -1.28
CA SER A 132 8.55 -17.30 -0.62
C SER A 132 8.90 -18.79 -0.76
N ASP A 133 9.12 -19.27 -1.99
CA ASP A 133 9.59 -20.62 -2.33
C ASP A 133 10.71 -20.49 -3.37
N ILE A 134 11.80 -21.23 -3.15
CA ILE A 134 13.06 -21.09 -3.90
C ILE A 134 12.90 -21.26 -5.41
N ARG A 135 11.94 -22.10 -5.86
CA ARG A 135 11.69 -22.31 -7.29
C ARG A 135 11.14 -21.04 -7.94
N PHE A 136 10.23 -20.35 -7.25
CA PHE A 136 9.64 -19.10 -7.75
C PHE A 136 10.60 -17.92 -7.60
N THR A 137 11.42 -17.89 -6.54
CA THR A 137 12.47 -16.87 -6.39
C THR A 137 13.49 -16.94 -7.54
N ASN A 138 13.95 -18.15 -7.89
CA ASN A 138 14.87 -18.32 -9.01
C ASN A 138 14.24 -17.90 -10.34
N GLN A 139 12.98 -18.26 -10.58
CA GLN A 139 12.24 -17.80 -11.76
C GLN A 139 12.06 -16.27 -11.79
N ALA A 140 11.84 -15.63 -10.64
CA ALA A 140 11.71 -14.18 -10.56
C ALA A 140 13.03 -13.48 -10.91
N HIS A 141 14.19 -14.02 -10.51
CA HIS A 141 15.48 -13.50 -10.94
C HIS A 141 15.67 -13.58 -12.45
N GLU A 142 15.30 -14.71 -13.07
CA GLU A 142 15.33 -14.83 -14.54
C GLU A 142 14.37 -13.86 -15.23
N GLU A 143 13.15 -13.70 -14.71
CA GLU A 143 12.18 -12.73 -15.23
C GLU A 143 12.74 -11.30 -15.19
N ILE A 144 13.35 -10.89 -14.07
CA ILE A 144 14.02 -9.58 -13.94
C ILE A 144 15.15 -9.46 -14.97
N ASN A 145 16.02 -10.46 -15.07
CA ASN A 145 17.15 -10.46 -16.00
C ASN A 145 16.69 -10.29 -17.46
N ILE A 146 15.64 -11.00 -17.86
CA ILE A 146 15.07 -10.92 -19.20
C ILE A 146 14.49 -9.52 -19.45
N LEU A 147 13.68 -9.01 -18.52
CA LEU A 147 13.06 -7.68 -18.65
C LEU A 147 14.09 -6.56 -18.71
N GLU A 148 15.17 -6.64 -17.92
CA GLU A 148 16.27 -5.69 -17.97
C GLU A 148 16.98 -5.69 -19.31
N ARG A 149 17.26 -6.88 -19.87
CA ARG A 149 17.87 -7.00 -21.20
C ARG A 149 16.96 -6.38 -22.25
N LEU A 150 15.67 -6.72 -22.26
CA LEU A 150 14.71 -6.18 -23.24
C LEU A 150 14.61 -4.65 -23.17
N ARG A 151 14.59 -4.07 -21.97
CA ARG A 151 14.57 -2.62 -21.76
C ARG A 151 15.83 -1.92 -22.28
N ARG A 152 17.00 -2.58 -22.20
CA ARG A 152 18.25 -2.03 -22.75
C ARG A 152 18.28 -2.06 -24.28
N PHE A 153 17.68 -3.09 -24.89
CA PHE A 153 17.66 -3.24 -26.36
C PHE A 153 16.53 -2.46 -27.06
N ASN A 154 15.52 -1.98 -26.32
CA ASN A 154 14.41 -1.17 -26.85
C ASN A 154 14.25 0.10 -25.99
N PRO A 155 15.05 1.16 -26.24
CA PRO A 155 15.01 2.41 -25.48
C PRO A 155 13.73 3.21 -25.71
#